data_AF-A0A0F9ILH1-F1
#
_entry.id   AF-A0A0F9ILH1-F1
#
_cell.length_a   1.000
_cell.length_b   1.000
_cell.length_c   1.000
_cell.angle_alpha   90.00
_cell.angle_beta   90.00
_cell.angle_gamma   90.00
#
_symmetry.space_group_name_H-M   'P 1'
#
loop_
_entity.id
_entity.type
_entity.pdbx_description
1 polymer ?
#
loop_
_entity_poly.entity_id
_entity_poly.type
_entity_poly.pdbx_seq_one_letter_code
_entity_poly.pdbx_strand_id
1 'polypeptide(L)'
;MVLVDKKILSGGLVMIIVGIVLSLYLNSVISVGTSGMTEEETLDLLIRQQENQDLNNLSGILMGIGFLLVLISFGARRKRKGGVKKVEKKPAE
;
A
#
# COMPACT_ATOMS: atom_id res chain seq x y z
N MET A 1 -16.81 -4.20 -20.63
CA MET A 1 -15.85 -3.10 -20.34
C MET A 1 -15.71 -2.94 -18.84
N VAL A 2 -14.54 -3.22 -18.28
CA VAL A 2 -14.27 -3.03 -16.84
C VAL A 2 -14.35 -1.55 -16.51
N LEU A 3 -15.18 -1.16 -15.54
CA LEU A 3 -15.37 0.24 -15.13
C LEU A 3 -14.33 0.61 -14.08
N VAL A 4 -13.23 1.24 -14.50
CA VAL A 4 -12.11 1.63 -13.61
C VAL A 4 -12.03 3.16 -13.48
N ASP A 5 -11.82 3.66 -12.26
CA ASP A 5 -11.37 5.04 -12.05
C ASP A 5 -9.85 5.12 -12.26
N LYS A 6 -9.44 5.59 -13.45
CA LYS A 6 -8.03 5.65 -13.86
C LYS A 6 -7.15 6.47 -12.90
N LYS A 7 -7.70 7.50 -12.24
CA LYS A 7 -6.90 8.36 -11.33
C LYS A 7 -6.54 7.60 -10.05
N ILE A 8 -7.54 6.95 -9.45
CA ILE A 8 -7.34 6.14 -8.23
C ILE A 8 -6.47 4.93 -8.54
N LEU A 9 -6.67 4.28 -9.69
CA LEU A 9 -5.84 3.17 -10.14
C LEU A 9 -4.36 3.60 -10.28
N SER A 10 -4.10 4.73 -10.94
CA SER A 10 -2.73 5.23 -11.12
C SER A 10 -2.06 5.56 -9.78
N GLY A 11 -2.80 6.15 -8.83
CA GLY A 11 -2.27 6.44 -7.49
C GLY A 11 -1.92 5.17 -6.72
N GLY A 12 -2.82 4.17 -6.71
CA GLY A 12 -2.56 2.90 -6.05
C GLY A 12 -1.37 2.14 -6.66
N LEU A 13 -1.24 2.15 -7.99
CA LEU A 13 -0.14 1.48 -8.68
C LEU A 13 1.22 2.12 -8.36
N VAL A 14 1.30 3.45 -8.35
CA VAL A 14 2.52 4.18 -7.96
C VAL A 14 2.89 3.85 -6.51
N MET A 15 1.91 3.80 -5.60
CA MET A 15 2.14 3.49 -4.19
C MET A 15 2.71 2.07 -3.99
N ILE A 16 2.22 1.10 -4.76
CA ILE A 16 2.74 -0.28 -4.74
C ILE A 16 4.18 -0.31 -5.24
N ILE A 17 4.49 0.37 -6.36
CA ILE A 17 5.85 0.41 -6.92
C ILE A 17 6.84 0.99 -5.89
N VAL A 18 6.47 2.10 -5.24
CA VAL A 18 7.30 2.71 -4.19
C VAL A 18 7.51 1.75 -3.03
N GLY A 19 6.46 1.04 -2.60
CA GLY A 19 6.56 0.03 -1.54
C GLY A 19 7.52 -1.10 -1.90
N ILE A 20 7.45 -1.62 -3.13
CA ILE A 20 8.36 -2.68 -3.63
C ILE A 20 9.81 -2.20 -3.64
N VAL A 21 10.07 -1.00 -4.17
CA VAL A 21 11.43 -0.43 -4.19
C VAL A 21 11.99 -0.26 -2.78
N LEU A 22 11.17 0.23 -1.84
CA LEU A 22 11.56 0.37 -0.44
C LEU A 22 11.88 -1.00 0.19
N SER A 23 11.05 -2.02 -0.08
CA SER A 23 11.27 -3.36 0.46
C SER A 23 12.56 -3.99 -0.08
N LEU A 24 12.83 -3.85 -1.38
CA LEU A 24 14.08 -4.34 -1.99
C LEU A 24 15.31 -3.63 -1.43
N TYR A 25 15.23 -2.32 -1.22
CA TYR A 25 16.31 -1.54 -0.60
C TYR A 25 16.56 -1.98 0.83
N LEU A 26 15.52 -2.18 1.63
CA LEU A 26 15.68 -2.66 3.01
C LEU A 26 16.28 -4.07 3.03
N ASN A 27 15.79 -4.98 2.19
CA ASN A 27 16.34 -6.34 2.12
C ASN A 27 17.79 -6.38 1.63
N SER A 28 18.23 -5.44 0.78
CA SER A 28 19.65 -5.38 0.37
C SER A 28 20.56 -4.85 1.48
N VAL A 29 20.08 -3.92 2.31
CA VAL A 29 20.82 -3.37 3.45
C VAL A 29 20.83 -4.34 4.64
N ILE A 30 19.79 -5.17 4.80
CA ILE A 30 19.66 -6.20 5.85
C ILE A 30 20.44 -7.48 5.49
N SER A 31 21.59 -7.38 4.82
CA SER A 31 22.50 -8.53 4.68
C SER A 31 23.15 -8.84 6.05
N VAL A 32 22.39 -9.52 6.92
CA VAL A 32 22.83 -9.91 8.26
C VAL A 32 23.59 -11.23 8.18
N GLY A 33 24.85 -11.23 8.59
CA GLY A 33 25.62 -12.46 8.67
C GLY A 33 27.12 -12.27 8.77
N THR A 34 27.62 -11.69 9.87
CA THR A 34 29.01 -11.89 10.26
C THR A 34 29.05 -12.46 11.67
N SER A 35 29.35 -13.75 11.75
CA SER A 35 29.58 -14.46 13.01
C SER A 35 30.88 -13.97 13.65
N GLY A 36 30.79 -13.15 14.70
CA GLY A 36 31.97 -12.77 15.51
C GLY A 36 31.96 -11.41 16.22
N MET A 37 30.81 -10.89 16.66
CA MET A 37 30.71 -9.54 17.25
C MET A 37 30.59 -9.54 18.78
N THR A 38 31.17 -8.51 19.41
CA THR A 38 31.25 -8.24 20.86
C THR A 38 29.95 -7.65 21.43
N GLU A 39 29.79 -7.61 22.77
CA GLU A 39 28.52 -7.25 23.44
C GLU A 39 27.97 -5.84 23.04
N GLU A 40 28.84 -4.86 22.80
CA GLU A 40 28.42 -3.52 22.36
C GLU A 40 27.94 -3.50 20.90
N GLU A 41 28.59 -4.27 20.02
CA GLU A 41 28.18 -4.43 18.63
C GLU A 41 26.82 -5.17 18.54
N THR A 42 26.49 -5.98 19.55
CA THR A 42 25.20 -6.66 19.65
C THR A 42 24.05 -5.68 19.96
N LEU A 43 24.29 -4.67 20.79
CA LEU A 43 23.30 -3.62 21.08
C LEU A 43 23.06 -2.69 19.88
N ASP A 44 24.13 -2.27 19.18
CA ASP A 44 24.00 -1.48 17.95
C ASP A 44 23.29 -2.27 16.84
N LEU A 45 23.53 -3.59 16.75
CA LEU A 45 22.79 -4.49 15.87
C LEU A 45 21.31 -4.60 16.27
N LEU A 46 20.96 -4.70 17.55
CA LEU A 46 19.57 -4.79 18.00
C LEU A 46 18.79 -3.51 17.65
N ILE A 47 19.40 -2.33 17.85
CA ILE A 47 18.79 -1.05 17.48
C ILE A 47 18.60 -0.97 15.95
N ARG A 48 19.63 -1.31 15.17
CA ARG A 48 19.53 -1.33 13.70
C ARG A 48 18.55 -2.37 13.18
N GLN A 49 18.44 -3.53 13.83
CA GLN A 49 17.45 -4.55 13.48
C GLN A 49 16.04 -4.02 13.73
N GLN A 50 15.81 -3.33 14.84
CA GLN A 50 14.52 -2.73 15.16
C GLN A 50 14.14 -1.64 14.15
N GLU A 51 15.06 -0.73 13.83
CA GLU A 51 14.81 0.30 12.80
C GLU A 51 14.51 -0.31 11.43
N ASN A 52 15.25 -1.34 11.04
CA ASN A 52 15.01 -2.05 9.79
C ASN A 52 13.67 -2.80 9.79
N GLN A 53 13.26 -3.37 10.92
CA GLN A 53 11.97 -4.04 11.08
C GLN A 53 10.81 -3.05 10.96
N ASP A 54 10.94 -1.86 11.56
CA ASP A 54 9.94 -0.79 11.44
C ASP A 54 9.82 -0.28 10.01
N LEU A 55 10.93 -0.12 9.30
CA LEU A 55 10.92 0.26 7.88
C LEU A 55 10.31 -0.83 6.98
N ASN A 56 10.52 -2.11 7.30
CA ASN A 56 9.89 -3.21 6.58
C ASN A 56 8.38 -3.25 6.84
N ASN A 57 7.95 -3.02 8.08
CA ASN A 57 6.53 -2.87 8.42
C ASN A 57 5.91 -1.69 7.67
N LEU A 58 6.60 -0.55 7.59
CA LEU A 58 6.14 0.62 6.84
C LEU A 58 6.00 0.31 5.34
N SER A 59 6.96 -0.38 4.74
CA SER A 59 6.90 -0.86 3.36
C SER A 59 5.67 -1.75 3.13
N GLY A 60 5.41 -2.68 4.04
CA GLY A 60 4.24 -3.57 3.99
C GLY A 60 2.90 -2.81 4.07
N ILE A 61 2.78 -1.85 5.00
CA ILE A 61 1.59 -0.99 5.12
C ILE A 61 1.39 -0.17 3.84
N LEU A 62 2.46 0.40 3.28
CA LEU A 62 2.41 1.18 2.05
C LEU A 62 1.90 0.35 0.87
N MET A 63 2.40 -0.88 0.72
CA MET A 63 1.88 -1.84 -0.27
C MET A 63 0.42 -2.20 -0.02
N GLY A 64 0.03 -2.42 1.24
CA GLY A 64 -1.35 -2.73 1.62
C GLY A 64 -2.34 -1.62 1.27
N ILE A 65 -1.99 -0.36 1.56
CA ILE A 65 -2.80 0.82 1.20
C ILE A 65 -2.85 0.99 -0.32
N GLY A 66 -1.71 0.83 -1.01
CA GLY A 66 -1.65 0.89 -2.47
C GLY A 66 -2.55 -0.14 -3.13
N PHE A 67 -2.54 -1.38 -2.64
CA PHE A 67 -3.40 -2.45 -3.11
C PHE A 67 -4.88 -2.16 -2.84
N LEU A 68 -5.23 -1.62 -1.67
CA LEU A 68 -6.60 -1.20 -1.35
C LEU A 68 -7.11 -0.13 -2.33
N LEU A 69 -6.28 0.86 -2.66
CA LEU A 69 -6.62 1.89 -3.66
C LEU A 69 -6.88 1.27 -5.03
N VAL A 70 -6.07 0.29 -5.44
CA VAL A 70 -6.30 -0.46 -6.69
C VAL A 70 -7.66 -1.15 -6.65
N LEU A 71 -8.03 -1.86 -5.58
CA LEU A 71 -9.35 -2.51 -5.46
C LEU A 71 -10.51 -1.51 -5.53
N ILE A 72 -10.41 -0.40 -4.79
CA ILE A 72 -11.44 0.65 -4.78
C ILE A 72 -11.55 1.30 -6.16
N SER A 73 -10.46 1.40 -6.93
CA SER A 73 -10.50 1.95 -8.29
C SER A 73 -11.44 1.17 -9.24
N PHE A 74 -11.57 -0.14 -9.04
CA PHE A 74 -12.53 -0.98 -9.77
C PHE A 74 -13.96 -0.85 -9.22
N GLY A 75 -14.14 -0.62 -7.92
CA GLY A 75 -15.45 -0.51 -7.26
C GLY A 75 -16.10 0.89 -7.26
N ALA A 76 -15.29 1.96 -7.26
CA ALA A 76 -15.74 3.33 -7.02
C ALA A 76 -16.60 3.90 -8.16
N ARG A 77 -16.40 3.45 -9.41
CA ARG A 77 -17.15 4.00 -10.55
C ARG A 77 -18.61 3.57 -10.58
N ARG A 78 -19.02 2.52 -9.85
CA ARG A 78 -20.43 2.11 -9.71
C ARG A 78 -21.27 3.23 -9.06
N LYS A 79 -20.70 4.01 -8.13
CA LYS A 79 -21.39 5.13 -7.47
C LYS A 79 -21.53 6.38 -8.35
N ARG A 80 -20.67 6.58 -9.35
CA ARG A 80 -20.69 7.81 -10.19
C ARG A 80 -21.62 7.77 -11.40
N LYS A 81 -22.07 6.59 -11.85
CA LYS A 81 -22.97 6.44 -13.01
C LYS A 81 -24.40 5.97 -12.68
N GLY A 82 -24.71 5.76 -11.40
CA GLY A 82 -25.98 5.16 -10.98
C GLY A 82 -26.38 5.56 -9.57
N GLY A 83 -26.29 6.86 -9.24
CA GLY A 83 -27.13 7.38 -8.17
C GLY A 83 -28.58 7.01 -8.51
N VAL A 84 -29.29 6.38 -7.56
CA VAL A 84 -30.69 6.02 -7.69
C VAL A 84 -31.41 7.23 -8.28
N LYS A 85 -31.87 7.14 -9.53
CA LYS A 85 -32.79 8.13 -10.07
C LYS A 85 -33.97 8.09 -9.12
N LYS A 86 -34.18 9.14 -8.33
CA LYS A 86 -35.44 9.31 -7.59
C LYS A 86 -36.52 9.28 -8.65
N VAL A 87 -37.20 8.15 -8.79
CA VAL A 87 -38.39 8.03 -9.61
C VAL A 87 -39.46 8.76 -8.81
N GLU A 88 -39.53 10.08 -9.00
CA GLU A 88 -40.70 10.84 -8.58
C GLU A 88 -41.88 10.27 -9.37
N LYS A 89 -42.75 9.51 -8.68
CA LYS A 89 -44.06 9.20 -9.22
C LYS A 89 -44.79 10.53 -9.34
N LYS A 90 -44.98 11.02 -10.57
CA LYS A 90 -45.94 12.10 -10.82
C LYS A 90 -47.32 11.62 -10.30
N PRO A 91 -48.06 12.44 -9.53
CA PRO A 91 -49.44 12.11 -9.21
C PRO A 91 -50.25 12.02 -10.50
N ALA A 92 -51.05 10.96 -10.62
CA ALA A 92 -52.00 10.82 -11.71
C ALA A 92 -53.09 11.89 -11.54
N GLU A 93 -53.31 12.67 -12.59
CA GLU A 93 -54.48 13.53 -12.75
C GLU A 93 -55.69 12.67 -13.15
#